data_AF-A0A485LDF4-F1
#
_entry.id   AF-A0A485LDF4-F1
#
_cell.length_a   1.000
_cell.length_b   1.000
_cell.length_c   1.000
_cell.angle_alpha   90.00
_cell.angle_beta   90.00
_cell.angle_gamma   90.00
#
_symmetry.space_group_name_H-M   'P 1'
#
loop_
_entity.id
_entity.type
_entity.pdbx_description
1 polymer ?
#
loop_
_entity_poly.entity_id
_entity_poly.type
_entity_poly.pdbx_seq_one_letter_code
_entity_poly.pdbx_strand_id
1 'polypeptide(L)'
;MLKVHVAPIPTASNSNGVRINTICFVFSSLFVANLVTEPLKAYVSEPLPWALNATLLNNTNMTLDMYAQSTYSVFVTKYNNRTLSPDAMVSRDKGANTILLRYNMTLPSNETERCDSYLFQFPGSMLFSYGTIQFVCNFLAQNTSTQLSMPRYSCQHHIFAGLFVTADSCIWIEPFPTPGHFSVYHGLQLVENHWWIWIKFGLRLVLSGCILGEIWRMYYQQYGPLVLNLKIYGIPTAIDRMNALLPGTAGKIGDVAAKDESALVYYDIHMGDPTWVILSHPYICAAMTVDILYSTSYSVVALFRVCQLQDLWQFIMGSFSGSNFVWASYTAMRFSTPLIKRLGWESYFEPLDPGIMTLTSAFYAGPMLYLICHSRLVYVFQILGRPLSANKMEAIEVALGIIFTPFLCFTTLSFPAVSICSYMSPTPSKYTW
;
A
#
# COMPACT_ATOMS: atom_id res chain seq x y z
N MET A 1 -6.10 -57.23 -25.61
CA MET A 1 -5.98 -56.26 -26.72
C MET A 1 -7.32 -56.20 -27.44
N LEU A 2 -8.08 -55.13 -27.23
CA LEU A 2 -9.31 -54.84 -27.97
C LEU A 2 -9.04 -53.61 -28.82
N LYS A 3 -8.95 -53.84 -30.13
CA LYS A 3 -8.61 -52.87 -31.16
C LYS A 3 -9.89 -52.11 -31.50
N VAL A 4 -10.06 -50.91 -30.93
CA VAL A 4 -11.17 -50.02 -31.29
C VAL A 4 -10.74 -49.22 -32.52
N HIS A 5 -11.34 -49.56 -33.67
CA HIS A 5 -11.26 -48.74 -34.86
C HIS A 5 -12.26 -47.58 -34.72
N VAL A 6 -11.76 -46.35 -34.68
CA VAL A 6 -12.57 -45.15 -34.87
C VAL A 6 -12.46 -44.77 -36.33
N ALA A 7 -13.56 -44.89 -37.08
CA ALA A 7 -13.65 -44.38 -38.43
C ALA A 7 -13.80 -42.85 -38.38
N PRO A 8 -13.03 -42.08 -39.16
CA PRO A 8 -13.26 -40.64 -39.26
C PRO A 8 -14.54 -40.40 -40.07
N ILE A 9 -15.51 -39.73 -39.47
CA ILE A 9 -16.61 -39.10 -40.20
C ILE A 9 -16.02 -37.81 -40.80
N PRO A 10 -16.02 -37.63 -42.13
CA PRO A 10 -15.70 -36.34 -42.72
C PRO A 10 -16.95 -35.45 -42.57
N THR A 11 -17.10 -34.77 -41.44
CA THR A 11 -17.98 -33.61 -41.38
C THR A 11 -17.23 -32.43 -41.98
N ALA A 12 -17.83 -31.82 -43.02
CA ALA A 12 -17.39 -30.55 -43.55
C ALA A 12 -17.24 -29.55 -42.39
N SER A 13 -15.99 -29.16 -42.12
CA SER A 13 -15.66 -28.25 -41.02
C SER A 13 -16.10 -26.85 -41.41
N ASN A 14 -17.33 -26.49 -41.06
CA ASN A 14 -17.64 -25.09 -40.82
C ASN A 14 -16.93 -24.73 -39.50
N SER A 15 -15.67 -24.28 -39.59
CA SER A 15 -14.93 -23.86 -38.41
C SER A 15 -15.65 -22.66 -37.78
N ASN A 16 -16.09 -22.78 -36.53
CA ASN A 16 -16.71 -21.67 -35.84
C ASN A 16 -15.76 -20.46 -35.80
N GLY A 17 -16.30 -19.27 -36.05
CA GLY A 17 -15.52 -18.03 -35.94
C GLY A 17 -15.29 -17.72 -34.46
N VAL A 18 -14.03 -17.51 -34.06
CA VAL A 18 -13.71 -17.06 -32.70
C VAL A 18 -12.97 -15.74 -32.79
N ARG A 19 -13.52 -14.70 -32.15
CA ARG A 19 -12.92 -13.37 -32.05
C ARG A 19 -12.61 -13.07 -30.59
N ILE A 20 -11.50 -12.37 -30.36
CA ILE A 20 -11.18 -11.81 -29.04
C ILE A 20 -11.61 -10.34 -29.07
N ASN A 21 -12.35 -9.93 -28.05
CA ASN A 21 -12.77 -8.55 -27.91
C ASN A 21 -11.56 -7.64 -27.62
N THR A 22 -11.25 -6.72 -28.54
CA THR A 22 -10.10 -5.82 -28.43
C THR A 22 -10.19 -4.90 -27.21
N ILE A 23 -11.39 -4.43 -26.85
CA ILE A 23 -11.58 -3.53 -25.71
C ILE A 23 -11.28 -4.26 -24.41
N CYS A 24 -11.84 -5.46 -24.23
CA CYS A 24 -11.56 -6.30 -23.07
C CYS A 24 -10.07 -6.66 -22.95
N PHE A 25 -9.41 -6.93 -24.08
CA PHE A 25 -7.96 -7.19 -24.11
C PHE A 25 -7.15 -5.97 -23.65
N VAL A 26 -7.51 -4.76 -24.08
CA VAL A 26 -6.86 -3.52 -23.66
C VAL A 26 -7.02 -3.30 -22.16
N PHE A 27 -8.24 -3.43 -21.61
CA PHE A 27 -8.47 -3.31 -20.17
C PHE A 27 -7.70 -4.37 -19.37
N SER A 28 -7.73 -5.63 -19.82
CA SER A 28 -6.96 -6.71 -19.21
C SER A 28 -5.46 -6.39 -19.19
N SER A 29 -4.92 -5.87 -20.30
CA SER A 29 -3.52 -5.46 -20.39
C SER A 29 -3.17 -4.31 -19.44
N LEU A 30 -4.09 -3.35 -19.23
CA LEU A 30 -3.91 -2.26 -18.26
C LEU A 30 -3.87 -2.79 -16.82
N PHE A 31 -4.74 -3.74 -16.46
CA PHE A 31 -4.70 -4.37 -15.13
C PHE A 31 -3.40 -5.14 -14.92
N VAL A 32 -2.93 -5.89 -15.92
CA VAL A 32 -1.64 -6.59 -15.88
C VAL A 32 -0.48 -5.61 -15.71
N ALA A 33 -0.48 -4.52 -16.48
CA ALA A 33 0.54 -3.48 -16.35
C ALA A 33 0.54 -2.90 -14.94
N ASN A 34 -0.63 -2.58 -14.38
CA ASN A 34 -0.75 -2.10 -13.01
C ASN A 34 -0.11 -3.11 -12.02
N LEU A 35 -0.54 -4.38 -12.05
CA LEU A 35 -0.04 -5.44 -11.17
C LEU A 35 1.47 -5.66 -11.26
N VAL A 36 2.01 -5.73 -12.48
CA VAL A 36 3.44 -5.96 -12.70
C VAL A 36 4.28 -4.77 -12.22
N THR A 37 3.71 -3.56 -12.25
CA THR A 37 4.39 -2.35 -11.77
C THR A 37 4.21 -2.08 -10.27
N GLU A 38 3.34 -2.81 -9.57
CA GLU A 38 3.12 -2.61 -8.12
C GLU A 38 4.42 -2.67 -7.28
N PRO A 39 5.37 -3.62 -7.50
CA PRO A 39 6.65 -3.60 -6.77
C PRO A 39 7.48 -2.34 -7.05
N LEU A 40 7.37 -1.78 -8.27
CA LEU A 40 8.15 -0.62 -8.70
C LEU A 40 7.55 0.71 -8.22
N LYS A 41 6.31 0.69 -7.75
CA LYS A 41 5.60 1.86 -7.23
C LYS A 41 6.30 2.53 -6.05
N ALA A 42 7.09 1.79 -5.29
CA ALA A 42 7.91 2.33 -4.22
C ALA A 42 8.86 3.48 -4.69
N TYR A 43 9.31 3.47 -5.95
CA TYR A 43 10.16 4.53 -6.54
C TYR A 43 9.47 5.89 -6.74
N VAL A 44 8.17 5.98 -6.44
CA VAL A 44 7.48 7.26 -6.28
C VAL A 44 8.06 8.05 -5.08
N SER A 45 8.42 7.35 -4.01
CA SER A 45 8.98 7.94 -2.79
C SER A 45 10.48 7.64 -2.63
N GLU A 46 10.93 6.51 -3.19
CA GLU A 46 12.32 6.07 -3.19
C GLU A 46 13.15 6.68 -4.33
N PRO A 47 14.43 7.00 -4.08
CA PRO A 47 15.38 7.27 -5.15
C PRO A 47 15.72 5.96 -5.89
N LEU A 48 16.00 6.07 -7.18
CA LEU A 48 16.57 4.97 -7.97
C LEU A 48 18.03 4.72 -7.54
N PRO A 49 18.59 3.52 -7.77
CA PRO A 49 19.94 3.17 -7.30
C PRO A 49 21.04 4.14 -7.74
N TRP A 50 20.92 4.68 -8.95
CA TRP A 50 21.87 5.64 -9.53
C TRP A 50 21.56 7.12 -9.21
N ALA A 51 20.43 7.40 -8.58
CA ALA A 51 20.01 8.77 -8.24
C ALA A 51 20.44 9.18 -6.82
N LEU A 52 20.85 8.22 -5.99
CA LEU A 52 21.29 8.49 -4.63
C LEU A 52 22.76 8.91 -4.60
N ASN A 53 23.03 10.09 -4.04
CA ASN A 53 24.38 10.55 -3.72
C ASN A 53 24.79 10.08 -2.31
N ALA A 54 26.06 10.24 -1.96
CA ALA A 54 26.55 9.90 -0.62
C ALA A 54 25.67 10.52 0.48
N THR A 55 25.43 9.77 1.56
CA THR A 55 24.65 10.23 2.71
C THR A 55 25.28 11.51 3.27
N LEU A 56 24.46 12.56 3.38
CA LEU A 56 24.91 13.88 3.84
C LEU A 56 25.35 13.88 5.31
N LEU A 57 24.89 12.89 6.08
CA LEU A 57 25.16 12.73 7.50
C LEU A 57 25.93 11.42 7.68
N ASN A 58 26.99 11.45 8.46
CA ASN A 58 27.71 10.26 8.93
C ASN A 58 27.85 10.37 10.45
N ASN A 59 26.84 9.88 11.15
CA ASN A 59 26.70 10.02 12.59
C ASN A 59 27.21 8.78 13.35
N THR A 60 28.05 7.96 12.71
CA THR A 60 28.59 6.74 13.33
C THR A 60 29.45 7.10 14.55
N ASN A 61 29.12 6.51 15.70
CA ASN A 61 29.86 6.64 16.96
C ASN A 61 29.99 8.07 17.53
N MET A 62 29.03 8.97 17.27
CA MET A 62 29.00 10.28 17.91
C MET A 62 28.25 10.27 19.25
N THR A 63 28.62 11.16 20.16
CA THR A 63 27.80 11.44 21.35
C THR A 63 26.50 12.16 20.95
N LEU A 64 25.46 12.08 21.79
CA LEU A 64 24.15 12.68 21.48
C LEU A 64 24.25 14.17 21.14
N ASP A 65 24.97 14.95 21.94
CA ASP A 65 25.07 16.40 21.74
C ASP A 65 25.81 16.74 20.43
N MET A 66 26.88 15.99 20.12
CA MET A 66 27.62 16.15 18.86
C MET A 66 26.77 15.75 17.65
N TYR A 67 26.01 14.66 17.77
CA TYR A 67 25.04 14.23 16.76
C TYR A 67 23.98 15.31 16.52
N ALA A 68 23.33 15.79 17.58
CA ALA A 68 22.26 16.77 17.47
C ALA A 68 22.76 18.08 16.86
N GLN A 69 23.92 18.58 17.33
CA GLN A 69 24.50 19.82 16.83
C GLN A 69 24.95 19.70 15.37
N SER A 70 25.65 18.63 15.00
CA SER A 70 26.12 18.42 13.62
C SER A 70 24.95 18.24 12.65
N THR A 71 23.98 17.39 13.00
CA THR A 71 22.80 17.12 12.17
C THR A 71 21.95 18.38 11.97
N TYR A 72 21.71 19.13 13.06
CA TYR A 72 21.03 20.42 12.99
C TYR A 72 21.77 21.41 12.08
N SER A 73 23.10 21.53 12.22
CA SER A 73 23.89 22.47 11.41
C SER A 73 23.82 22.16 9.91
N VAL A 74 23.82 20.88 9.54
CA VAL A 74 23.68 20.42 8.16
C VAL A 74 22.30 20.76 7.62
N PHE A 75 21.24 20.47 8.38
CA PHE A 75 19.87 20.77 7.95
C PHE A 75 19.61 22.26 7.78
N VAL A 76 19.99 23.11 8.74
CA VAL A 76 19.76 24.56 8.65
C VAL A 76 20.58 25.20 7.53
N THR A 77 21.81 24.72 7.31
CA THR A 77 22.64 25.23 6.20
C THR A 77 21.98 24.95 4.86
N LYS A 78 21.39 23.75 4.70
CA LYS A 78 20.73 23.34 3.46
C LYS A 78 19.32 23.92 3.29
N TYR A 79 18.56 23.98 4.37
CA TYR A 79 17.15 24.35 4.41
C TYR A 79 16.97 25.64 5.17
N ASN A 80 16.93 26.74 4.44
CA ASN A 80 16.76 28.09 4.98
C ASN A 80 15.87 28.93 4.08
N ASN A 81 15.54 30.14 4.52
CA ASN A 81 14.69 31.08 3.78
C ASN A 81 15.26 31.52 2.42
N ARG A 82 16.53 31.25 2.11
CA ARG A 82 17.12 31.54 0.79
C ARG A 82 17.02 30.36 -0.17
N THR A 83 17.11 29.12 0.33
CA THR A 83 17.07 27.91 -0.49
C THR A 83 15.67 27.39 -0.74
N LEU A 84 14.72 27.70 0.15
CA LEU A 84 13.33 27.28 0.04
C LEU A 84 12.44 28.45 -0.38
N SER A 85 11.45 28.15 -1.22
CA SER A 85 10.36 29.10 -1.49
C SER A 85 9.61 29.42 -0.18
N PRO A 86 9.15 30.67 0.04
CA PRO A 86 8.36 31.04 1.21
C PRO A 86 7.12 30.16 1.42
N ASP A 87 6.51 29.71 0.33
CA ASP A 87 5.29 28.90 0.33
C ASP A 87 5.56 27.38 0.32
N ALA A 88 6.83 26.96 0.32
CA ALA A 88 7.18 25.55 0.31
C ALA A 88 6.96 24.93 1.69
N MET A 89 5.83 24.23 1.87
CA MET A 89 5.56 23.42 3.05
C MET A 89 6.34 22.11 3.08
N VAL A 90 6.61 21.51 1.91
CA VAL A 90 7.37 20.27 1.78
C VAL A 90 8.42 20.39 0.72
N SER A 91 9.61 19.88 1.02
CA SER A 91 10.70 19.78 0.05
C SER A 91 11.32 18.39 0.12
N ARG A 92 11.43 17.72 -1.03
CA ARG A 92 12.04 16.40 -1.16
C ARG A 92 13.28 16.50 -2.03
N ASP A 93 14.43 16.17 -1.46
CA ASP A 93 15.67 16.00 -2.20
C ASP A 93 15.96 14.51 -2.35
N LYS A 94 15.82 14.00 -3.57
CA LYS A 94 16.09 12.60 -3.90
C LYS A 94 17.58 12.27 -3.87
N GLY A 95 18.45 13.24 -4.15
CA GLY A 95 19.90 13.04 -4.21
C GLY A 95 20.50 12.86 -2.82
N ALA A 96 20.09 13.69 -1.86
CA ALA A 96 20.53 13.56 -0.47
C ALA A 96 19.62 12.64 0.38
N ASN A 97 18.57 12.08 -0.22
CA ASN A 97 17.56 11.27 0.45
C ASN A 97 16.91 11.97 1.66
N THR A 98 16.75 13.30 1.59
CA THR A 98 16.14 14.11 2.65
C THR A 98 14.72 14.58 2.29
N ILE A 99 13.83 14.66 3.29
CA ILE A 99 12.53 15.31 3.20
C ILE A 99 12.42 16.36 4.31
N LEU A 100 11.88 17.51 3.98
CA LEU A 100 11.65 18.61 4.89
C LEU A 100 10.17 18.94 4.93
N LEU A 101 9.65 19.16 6.13
CA LEU A 101 8.39 19.81 6.40
C LEU A 101 8.64 21.18 7.02
N ARG A 102 7.89 22.20 6.61
CA ARG A 102 7.93 23.56 7.15
C ARG A 102 6.52 24.08 7.36
N TYR A 103 6.13 24.28 8.62
CA TYR A 103 4.84 24.84 8.99
C TYR A 103 5.03 26.18 9.70
N ASN A 104 4.30 27.19 9.26
CA ASN A 104 4.23 28.48 9.94
C ASN A 104 3.03 28.42 10.90
N MET A 105 3.29 28.55 12.19
CA MET A 105 2.27 28.40 13.22
C MET A 105 2.45 29.40 14.36
N THR A 106 1.33 29.69 15.03
CA THR A 106 1.31 30.45 16.27
C THR A 106 1.51 29.51 17.43
N LEU A 107 2.62 29.66 18.15
CA LEU A 107 2.91 28.83 19.31
C LEU A 107 2.62 29.62 20.58
N PRO A 108 1.86 29.05 21.53
CA PRO A 108 1.61 29.71 22.80
C PRO A 108 2.88 29.73 23.67
N SER A 109 2.86 30.58 24.68
CA SER A 109 3.89 30.66 25.71
C SER A 109 3.24 30.47 27.08
N ASN A 110 3.98 29.94 28.05
CA ASN A 110 3.49 29.56 29.39
C ASN A 110 2.44 28.45 29.43
N GLU A 111 2.41 27.56 28.42
CA GLU A 111 1.52 26.42 28.38
C GLU A 111 2.13 25.21 29.08
N THR A 112 1.75 25.00 30.34
CA THR A 112 2.29 23.93 31.20
C THR A 112 1.38 22.70 31.27
N GLU A 113 0.07 22.86 31.11
CA GLU A 113 -0.91 21.78 31.32
C GLU A 113 -1.40 21.12 30.02
N ARG A 114 -1.45 21.86 28.90
CA ARG A 114 -2.14 21.43 27.67
C ARG A 114 -1.22 21.25 26.47
N CYS A 115 0.03 20.84 26.68
CA CYS A 115 0.98 20.57 25.59
C CYS A 115 0.40 19.58 24.56
N ASP A 116 -0.36 18.60 25.04
CA ASP A 116 -0.97 17.57 24.21
C ASP A 116 -1.97 18.12 23.18
N SER A 117 -2.58 19.26 23.47
CA SER A 117 -3.51 19.93 22.56
C SER A 117 -2.83 20.66 21.39
N TYR A 118 -1.51 20.90 21.49
CA TYR A 118 -0.72 21.55 20.45
C TYR A 118 0.21 20.58 19.71
N LEU A 119 0.66 19.51 20.36
CA LEU A 119 1.66 18.59 19.82
C LEU A 119 1.29 17.98 18.46
N PHE A 120 0.02 17.63 18.24
CA PHE A 120 -0.41 17.01 16.97
C PHE A 120 -0.34 17.99 15.77
N GLN A 121 -0.31 19.31 16.02
CA GLN A 121 -0.19 20.33 14.98
C GLN A 121 1.25 20.49 14.48
N PHE A 122 2.24 19.97 15.22
CA PHE A 122 3.64 20.04 14.83
C PHE A 122 3.91 19.13 13.61
N PRO A 123 4.76 19.57 12.66
CA PRO A 123 5.14 18.75 11.52
C PRO A 123 5.90 17.50 12.00
N GLY A 124 5.50 16.34 11.49
CA GLY A 124 6.11 15.05 11.85
C GLY A 124 5.75 14.53 13.24
N SER A 125 4.74 15.10 13.91
CA SER A 125 4.31 14.73 15.28
C SER A 125 4.06 13.24 15.48
N MET A 126 3.59 12.53 14.45
CA MET A 126 3.38 11.08 14.46
C MET A 126 4.63 10.26 14.79
N LEU A 127 5.82 10.83 14.55
CA LEU A 127 7.10 10.15 14.72
C LEU A 127 7.96 10.75 15.82
N PHE A 128 7.38 11.52 16.75
CA PHE A 128 8.13 12.07 17.86
C PHE A 128 8.46 11.00 18.90
N SER A 129 9.74 10.88 19.22
CA SER A 129 10.23 10.14 20.39
C SER A 129 9.83 10.85 21.68
N TYR A 130 9.99 10.17 22.81
CA TYR A 130 9.74 10.77 24.11
C TYR A 130 10.57 12.04 24.36
N GLY A 131 11.84 12.04 23.94
CA GLY A 131 12.71 13.21 24.08
C GLY A 131 12.25 14.41 23.25
N THR A 132 11.81 14.18 22.00
CA THR A 132 11.27 15.25 21.15
C THR A 132 9.95 15.80 21.71
N ILE A 133 9.08 14.94 22.26
CA ILE A 133 7.84 15.38 22.93
C ILE A 133 8.18 16.26 24.13
N GLN A 134 9.11 15.84 24.98
CA GLN A 134 9.55 16.65 26.13
C GLN A 134 10.14 17.98 25.70
N PHE A 135 10.96 18.00 24.65
CA PHE A 135 11.51 19.23 24.08
C PHE A 135 10.39 20.21 23.66
N VAL A 136 9.40 19.74 22.90
CA VAL A 136 8.27 20.59 22.47
C VAL A 136 7.46 21.10 23.67
N CYS A 137 7.12 20.22 24.62
CA CYS A 137 6.37 20.65 25.80
C CYS A 137 7.15 21.64 26.67
N ASN A 138 8.46 21.42 26.85
CA ASN A 138 9.31 22.34 27.59
C ASN A 138 9.40 23.70 26.91
N PHE A 139 9.44 23.75 25.57
CA PHE A 139 9.41 24.98 24.79
C PHE A 139 8.10 25.75 24.95
N LEU A 140 6.94 25.07 24.88
CA LEU A 140 5.63 25.69 25.05
C LEU A 140 5.39 26.19 26.49
N ALA A 141 5.97 25.51 27.48
CA ALA A 141 5.89 25.90 28.89
C ALA A 141 6.71 27.17 29.22
N GLN A 142 7.64 27.59 28.35
CA GLN A 142 8.46 28.77 28.60
C GLN A 142 7.74 30.09 28.28
N ASN A 143 8.20 31.16 28.95
CA ASN A 143 7.85 32.55 28.62
C ASN A 143 8.39 32.94 27.24
N THR A 144 7.78 33.94 26.59
CA THR A 144 8.17 34.43 25.24
C THR A 144 9.66 34.81 25.15
N SER A 145 10.22 35.46 26.17
CA SER A 145 11.65 35.84 26.19
C SER A 145 12.57 34.63 26.31
N THR A 146 12.17 33.62 27.10
CA THR A 146 12.94 32.39 27.29
C THR A 146 12.87 31.50 26.04
N GLN A 147 11.74 31.46 25.33
CA GLN A 147 11.61 30.76 24.05
C GLN A 147 12.59 31.26 22.99
N LEU A 148 13.00 32.54 23.05
CA LEU A 148 13.98 33.11 22.12
C LEU A 148 15.44 32.78 22.48
N SER A 149 15.72 32.46 23.75
CA SER A 149 17.09 32.22 24.26
C SER A 149 17.41 30.75 24.52
N MET A 150 16.40 29.89 24.70
CA MET A 150 16.59 28.46 24.89
C MET A 150 17.04 27.75 23.60
N PRO A 151 17.60 26.52 23.69
CA PRO A 151 17.78 25.67 22.52
C PRO A 151 16.46 25.45 21.78
N ARG A 152 16.46 25.64 20.46
CA ARG A 152 15.27 25.57 19.59
C ARG A 152 15.32 24.41 18.61
N TYR A 153 16.08 23.36 18.93
CA TYR A 153 16.17 22.17 18.09
C TYR A 153 16.24 20.91 18.95
N SER A 154 15.77 19.80 18.38
CA SER A 154 15.89 18.46 18.95
C SER A 154 16.02 17.46 17.82
N CYS A 155 16.93 16.50 17.97
CA CYS A 155 17.22 15.48 16.98
C CYS A 155 17.02 14.08 17.56
N GLN A 156 16.65 13.13 16.72
CA GLN A 156 16.36 11.76 17.10
C GLN A 156 16.68 10.78 15.95
N HIS A 157 16.99 9.54 16.30
CA HIS A 157 17.19 8.43 15.38
C HIS A 157 15.88 7.63 15.18
N HIS A 158 15.64 7.20 13.95
CA HIS A 158 14.56 6.27 13.61
C HIS A 158 15.16 4.89 13.47
N ILE A 159 14.88 4.03 14.43
CA ILE A 159 15.40 2.66 14.46
C ILE A 159 14.33 1.69 13.96
N PHE A 160 14.79 0.62 13.32
CA PHE A 160 13.96 -0.50 12.90
C PHE A 160 14.33 -1.77 13.67
N ALA A 161 13.35 -2.31 14.38
CA ALA A 161 13.45 -3.50 15.23
C ALA A 161 14.58 -3.45 16.27
N GLY A 162 14.94 -2.26 16.76
CA GLY A 162 16.02 -2.05 17.72
C GLY A 162 17.44 -2.24 17.17
N LEU A 163 17.60 -2.53 15.87
CA LEU A 163 18.87 -3.02 15.31
C LEU A 163 19.53 -2.02 14.36
N PHE A 164 18.76 -1.35 13.51
CA PHE A 164 19.31 -0.53 12.43
C PHE A 164 18.74 0.89 12.48
N VAL A 165 19.62 1.90 12.38
CA VAL A 165 19.20 3.29 12.15
C VAL A 165 18.82 3.43 10.69
N THR A 166 17.56 3.77 10.45
CA THR A 166 16.98 3.90 9.11
C THR A 166 16.79 5.33 8.67
N ALA A 167 16.71 6.27 9.62
CA ALA A 167 16.67 7.69 9.33
C ALA A 167 17.13 8.51 10.54
N ASP A 168 17.64 9.70 10.25
CA ASP A 168 17.92 10.73 11.24
C ASP A 168 16.94 11.88 11.03
N SER A 169 16.37 12.40 12.11
CA SER A 169 15.46 13.55 12.01
C SER A 169 15.75 14.60 13.05
N CYS A 170 15.51 15.85 12.69
CA CYS A 170 15.54 16.97 13.61
C CYS A 170 14.31 17.86 13.43
N ILE A 171 13.75 18.30 14.54
CA ILE A 171 12.85 19.44 14.59
C ILE A 171 13.63 20.68 14.99
N TRP A 172 13.35 21.81 14.37
CA TRP A 172 13.81 23.11 14.85
C TRP A 172 12.79 24.21 14.64
N ILE A 173 12.91 25.26 15.46
CA ILE A 173 11.95 26.34 15.55
C ILE A 173 12.67 27.66 15.30
N GLU A 174 12.24 28.40 14.27
CA GLU A 174 12.74 29.73 13.96
C GLU A 174 11.67 30.79 14.27
N PRO A 175 12.01 31.90 14.95
CA PRO A 175 11.07 32.96 15.25
C PRO A 175 10.76 33.78 14.00
N PHE A 176 9.50 34.17 13.84
CA PHE A 176 9.14 35.24 12.91
C PHE A 176 9.41 36.62 13.53
N PRO A 177 9.45 37.69 12.70
CA PRO A 177 9.46 39.06 13.20
C PRO A 177 8.22 39.39 14.06
N THR A 178 7.10 38.70 13.82
CA THR A 178 5.88 38.84 14.60
C THR A 178 5.94 38.02 15.89
N PRO A 179 5.68 38.61 17.07
CA PRO A 179 5.68 37.88 18.33
C PRO A 179 4.69 36.72 18.33
N GLY A 180 5.12 35.56 18.85
CA GLY A 180 4.28 34.36 18.95
C GLY A 180 4.13 33.56 17.65
N HIS A 181 4.67 34.03 16.53
CA HIS A 181 4.71 33.28 15.27
C HIS A 181 6.07 32.62 15.08
N PHE A 182 6.04 31.36 14.66
CA PHE A 182 7.25 30.56 14.44
C PHE A 182 7.16 29.77 13.12
N SER A 183 8.30 29.63 12.43
CA SER A 183 8.49 28.61 11.41
C SER A 183 9.03 27.36 12.10
N VAL A 184 8.22 26.32 12.14
CA VAL A 184 8.63 25.01 12.66
C VAL A 184 9.02 24.14 11.49
N TYR A 185 10.24 23.64 11.54
CA TYR A 185 10.80 22.75 10.52
C TYR A 185 10.97 21.36 11.09
N HIS A 186 10.73 20.35 10.27
CA HIS A 186 11.03 18.96 10.56
C HIS A 186 11.78 18.36 9.36
N GLY A 187 13.08 18.14 9.54
CA GLY A 187 13.94 17.51 8.55
C GLY A 187 14.13 16.04 8.87
N LEU A 188 14.03 15.19 7.86
CA LEU A 188 14.29 13.76 7.93
C LEU A 188 15.26 13.36 6.81
N GLN A 189 16.35 12.70 7.16
CA GLN A 189 17.27 12.08 6.22
C GLN A 189 17.19 10.57 6.35
N LEU A 190 16.85 9.89 5.27
CA LEU A 190 16.82 8.43 5.25
C LEU A 190 18.24 7.90 5.02
N VAL A 191 18.67 7.02 5.91
CA VAL A 191 19.98 6.38 5.88
C VAL A 191 19.85 5.07 5.14
N GLU A 192 20.48 4.98 3.98
CA GLU A 192 20.41 3.81 3.12
C GLU A 192 21.81 3.38 2.69
N ASN A 193 22.06 2.08 2.74
CA ASN A 193 23.29 1.51 2.25
C ASN A 193 23.21 1.37 0.72
N HIS A 194 24.26 1.81 0.02
CA HIS A 194 24.34 1.73 -1.44
C HIS A 194 24.07 0.32 -1.98
N TRP A 195 24.62 -0.71 -1.33
CA TRP A 195 24.40 -2.11 -1.72
C TRP A 195 22.95 -2.55 -1.51
N TRP A 196 22.33 -2.10 -0.43
CA TRP A 196 20.96 -2.47 -0.09
C TRP A 196 19.95 -1.95 -1.11
N ILE A 197 20.18 -0.76 -1.69
CA ILE A 197 19.31 -0.20 -2.72
C ILE A 197 19.35 -1.03 -4.01
N TRP A 198 20.53 -1.47 -4.43
CA TRP A 198 20.66 -2.36 -5.58
C TRP A 198 19.99 -3.71 -5.35
N ILE A 199 20.11 -4.26 -4.13
CA ILE A 199 19.41 -5.49 -3.73
C ILE A 199 17.90 -5.29 -3.82
N LYS A 200 17.34 -4.23 -3.23
CA LYS A 200 15.91 -3.89 -3.31
C LYS A 200 15.45 -3.75 -4.77
N PHE A 201 16.22 -3.08 -5.60
CA PHE A 201 15.91 -2.92 -7.02
C PHE A 201 15.88 -4.25 -7.77
N GLY A 202 16.91 -5.10 -7.57
CA GLY A 202 16.95 -6.44 -8.16
C GLY A 202 15.77 -7.30 -7.70
N LEU A 203 15.47 -7.31 -6.40
CA LEU A 203 14.35 -8.07 -5.84
C LEU A 203 13.01 -7.64 -6.42
N ARG A 204 12.77 -6.33 -6.57
CA ARG A 204 11.52 -5.81 -7.16
C ARG A 204 11.39 -6.17 -8.64
N LEU A 205 12.49 -6.13 -9.41
CA LEU A 205 12.47 -6.58 -10.82
C LEU A 205 12.16 -8.08 -10.93
N VAL A 206 12.76 -8.89 -10.06
CA VAL A 206 12.45 -10.33 -9.98
C VAL A 206 10.98 -10.54 -9.61
N LEU A 207 10.47 -9.82 -8.62
CA LEU A 207 9.08 -9.92 -8.18
C LEU A 207 8.10 -9.51 -9.27
N SER A 208 8.35 -8.40 -9.97
CA SER A 208 7.58 -7.99 -11.16
C SER A 208 7.60 -9.06 -12.25
N GLY A 209 8.76 -9.68 -12.51
CA GLY A 209 8.90 -10.79 -13.45
C GLY A 209 8.12 -12.03 -13.02
N CYS A 210 8.17 -12.39 -11.74
CA CYS A 210 7.39 -13.49 -11.18
C CYS A 210 5.89 -13.25 -11.30
N ILE A 211 5.40 -12.04 -11.01
CA ILE A 211 3.99 -11.66 -11.19
C ILE A 211 3.58 -11.85 -12.65
N LEU A 212 4.38 -11.34 -13.60
CA LEU A 212 4.10 -11.50 -15.04
C LEU A 212 4.08 -12.97 -15.46
N GLY A 213 5.05 -13.77 -14.99
CA GLY A 213 5.14 -15.20 -15.28
C GLY A 213 3.95 -15.98 -14.74
N GLU A 214 3.49 -15.66 -13.52
CA GLU A 214 2.33 -16.29 -12.91
C GLU A 214 1.02 -15.87 -13.58
N ILE A 215 0.86 -14.60 -13.98
CA ILE A 215 -0.27 -14.15 -14.80
C ILE A 215 -0.30 -14.92 -16.12
N TRP A 216 0.85 -15.02 -16.81
CA TRP A 216 0.91 -15.75 -18.07
C TRP A 216 0.50 -17.21 -17.89
N ARG A 217 1.08 -17.89 -16.89
CA ARG A 217 0.86 -19.32 -16.62
C ARG A 217 -0.56 -19.64 -16.17
N MET A 218 -1.11 -18.85 -15.25
CA MET A 218 -2.41 -19.16 -14.63
C MET A 218 -3.59 -18.54 -15.36
N TYR A 219 -3.39 -17.43 -16.08
CA TYR A 219 -4.48 -16.70 -16.73
C TYR A 219 -4.44 -16.83 -18.26
N TYR A 220 -3.39 -16.32 -18.92
CA TYR A 220 -3.37 -16.26 -20.39
C TYR A 220 -3.21 -17.61 -21.09
N GLN A 221 -2.42 -18.53 -20.53
CA GLN A 221 -2.23 -19.86 -21.11
C GLN A 221 -3.55 -20.63 -21.23
N GLN A 222 -4.55 -20.37 -20.39
CA GLN A 222 -5.84 -21.06 -20.41
C GLN A 222 -6.72 -20.65 -21.61
N TYR A 223 -6.50 -19.46 -22.17
CA TYR A 223 -7.27 -18.99 -23.33
C TYR A 223 -6.93 -19.76 -24.62
N GLY A 224 -5.69 -20.29 -24.74
CA GLY A 224 -5.29 -21.08 -25.91
C GLY A 224 -6.14 -22.34 -26.11
N PRO A 225 -6.20 -23.24 -25.11
CA PRO A 225 -7.08 -24.41 -25.14
C PRO A 225 -8.55 -24.06 -25.30
N LEU A 226 -9.01 -22.96 -24.67
CA LEU A 226 -10.39 -22.50 -24.80
C LEU A 226 -10.74 -22.12 -26.25
N VAL A 227 -9.90 -21.32 -26.90
CA VAL A 227 -10.08 -20.93 -28.31
C VAL A 227 -10.09 -22.16 -29.22
N LEU A 228 -9.18 -23.11 -28.98
CA LEU A 228 -9.11 -24.34 -29.77
C LEU A 228 -10.39 -25.18 -29.60
N ASN A 229 -10.85 -25.37 -28.36
CA ASN A 229 -12.05 -26.15 -28.08
C ASN A 229 -13.32 -25.49 -28.66
N LEU A 230 -13.42 -24.16 -28.62
CA LEU A 230 -14.55 -23.44 -29.23
C LEU A 230 -14.56 -23.54 -30.76
N LYS A 231 -13.38 -23.54 -31.40
CA LYS A 231 -13.25 -23.74 -32.84
C LYS A 231 -13.60 -25.17 -33.27
N ILE A 232 -13.26 -26.17 -32.47
CA ILE A 232 -13.45 -27.60 -32.80
C ILE A 232 -14.85 -28.09 -32.44
N TYR A 233 -15.30 -27.83 -31.21
CA TYR A 233 -16.52 -28.43 -30.65
C TYR A 233 -17.70 -27.46 -30.58
N GLY A 234 -17.45 -26.15 -30.50
CA GLY A 234 -18.48 -25.17 -30.21
C GLY A 234 -19.13 -25.37 -28.83
N ILE A 235 -20.12 -24.53 -28.51
CA ILE A 235 -20.96 -24.68 -27.32
C ILE A 235 -22.30 -25.28 -27.81
N PRO A 236 -22.74 -26.45 -27.29
CA PRO A 236 -24.02 -27.04 -27.66
C PRO A 236 -25.15 -26.05 -27.37
N THR A 237 -25.96 -25.75 -28.37
CA THR A 237 -27.07 -24.80 -28.18
C THR A 237 -28.19 -25.43 -27.36
N ALA A 238 -29.08 -24.60 -26.78
CA ALA A 238 -30.28 -25.08 -26.10
C ALA A 238 -31.19 -25.92 -27.03
N ILE A 239 -31.11 -25.66 -28.35
CA ILE A 239 -31.82 -26.40 -29.40
C ILE A 239 -31.24 -27.81 -29.56
N ASP A 240 -29.90 -27.96 -29.54
CA ASP A 240 -29.26 -29.29 -29.55
C ASP A 240 -29.61 -30.12 -28.31
N ARG A 241 -29.71 -29.46 -27.15
CA ARG A 241 -30.15 -30.12 -25.90
C ARG A 241 -31.63 -30.51 -25.93
N MET A 242 -32.50 -29.68 -26.51
CA MET A 242 -33.93 -30.02 -26.69
C MET A 242 -34.13 -31.17 -27.69
N ASN A 243 -33.37 -31.18 -28.79
CA ASN A 243 -33.41 -32.24 -29.78
C ASN A 243 -32.89 -33.59 -29.24
N ALA A 244 -31.91 -33.56 -28.32
CA ALA A 244 -31.43 -34.74 -27.62
C ALA A 244 -32.44 -35.30 -26.58
N LEU A 245 -33.28 -34.44 -25.99
CA LEU A 245 -34.28 -34.81 -24.99
C LEU A 245 -35.62 -35.29 -25.58
N LEU A 246 -35.93 -34.93 -26.82
CA LEU A 246 -37.14 -35.36 -27.54
C LEU A 246 -36.79 -35.92 -28.93
N PRO A 247 -36.25 -37.15 -29.02
CA PRO A 247 -35.78 -37.75 -30.28
C PRO A 247 -36.90 -38.09 -31.31
N GLY A 248 -38.13 -37.57 -31.14
CA GLY A 248 -39.30 -37.87 -31.96
C GLY A 248 -40.07 -36.68 -32.52
N THR A 249 -39.75 -35.43 -32.16
CA THR A 249 -40.42 -34.21 -32.68
C THR A 249 -39.66 -33.51 -33.81
N ALA A 250 -38.51 -34.05 -34.22
CA ALA A 250 -37.62 -33.47 -35.24
C ALA A 250 -38.30 -33.19 -36.60
N GLY A 251 -39.34 -33.97 -36.95
CA GLY A 251 -39.96 -33.91 -38.28
C GLY A 251 -40.92 -32.74 -38.54
N LYS A 252 -41.22 -31.85 -37.58
CA LYS A 252 -42.15 -30.72 -37.79
C LYS A 252 -41.60 -29.33 -37.46
N ILE A 253 -40.45 -29.25 -36.79
CA ILE A 253 -39.73 -27.98 -36.52
C ILE A 253 -38.45 -27.89 -37.39
N GLY A 254 -38.03 -29.01 -38.01
CA GLY A 254 -36.85 -29.07 -38.88
C GLY A 254 -36.98 -28.26 -40.18
N ASP A 255 -38.17 -28.15 -40.77
CA ASP A 255 -38.32 -27.54 -42.10
C ASP A 255 -38.25 -26.00 -42.10
N VAL A 256 -38.42 -25.35 -40.94
CA VAL A 256 -38.23 -23.89 -40.81
C VAL A 256 -36.78 -23.54 -40.42
N ALA A 257 -36.05 -24.48 -39.79
CA ALA A 257 -34.67 -24.30 -39.36
C ALA A 257 -33.61 -24.83 -40.34
N ALA A 258 -33.96 -25.77 -41.24
CA ALA A 258 -33.05 -26.34 -42.23
C ALA A 258 -32.57 -25.34 -43.31
N LYS A 259 -33.12 -24.12 -43.34
CA LYS A 259 -32.65 -23.05 -44.23
C LYS A 259 -31.51 -22.21 -43.63
N ASP A 260 -31.13 -22.47 -42.37
CA ASP A 260 -30.08 -21.76 -41.64
C ASP A 260 -28.95 -22.72 -41.19
N GLU A 261 -28.82 -23.88 -41.83
CA GLU A 261 -27.85 -24.94 -41.50
C GLU A 261 -26.40 -24.60 -41.95
N SER A 262 -26.15 -23.33 -42.28
CA SER A 262 -24.83 -22.78 -42.60
C SER A 262 -24.56 -21.47 -41.84
N ALA A 263 -25.27 -21.22 -40.74
CA ALA A 263 -24.96 -20.10 -39.86
C ALA A 263 -23.65 -20.38 -39.11
N LEU A 264 -22.55 -19.85 -39.63
CA LEU A 264 -21.27 -19.86 -38.94
C LEU A 264 -21.42 -19.16 -37.58
N VAL A 265 -21.31 -19.92 -36.49
CA VAL A 265 -21.46 -19.38 -35.14
C VAL A 265 -20.19 -18.62 -34.79
N TYR A 266 -20.35 -17.35 -34.42
CA TYR A 266 -19.27 -16.49 -33.96
C TYR A 266 -19.26 -16.41 -32.43
N TYR A 267 -18.14 -16.78 -31.81
CA TYR A 267 -17.89 -16.58 -30.39
C TYR A 267 -17.04 -15.33 -30.18
N ASP A 268 -17.47 -14.45 -29.28
CA ASP A 268 -16.67 -13.31 -28.81
C ASP A 268 -16.14 -13.61 -27.39
N ILE A 269 -14.81 -13.69 -27.26
CA ILE A 269 -14.15 -14.00 -25.99
C ILE A 269 -13.85 -12.68 -25.27
N HIS A 270 -14.45 -12.53 -24.08
CA HIS A 270 -14.22 -11.39 -23.20
C HIS A 270 -13.20 -11.76 -22.13
N MET A 271 -12.07 -11.05 -22.13
CA MET A 271 -11.05 -11.21 -21.10
C MET A 271 -11.40 -10.35 -19.89
N GLY A 272 -11.33 -10.96 -18.71
CA GLY A 272 -11.56 -10.28 -17.44
C GLY A 272 -10.29 -9.72 -16.81
N ASP A 273 -10.41 -9.43 -15.52
CA ASP A 273 -9.34 -8.95 -14.66
C ASP A 273 -8.56 -10.13 -14.03
N PRO A 274 -7.24 -10.26 -14.29
CA PRO A 274 -6.41 -11.31 -13.69
C PRO A 274 -6.01 -11.03 -12.23
N THR A 275 -6.37 -9.88 -11.67
CA THR A 275 -5.93 -9.44 -10.33
C THR A 275 -6.18 -10.49 -9.25
N TRP A 276 -7.37 -11.09 -9.20
CA TRP A 276 -7.71 -12.08 -8.17
C TRP A 276 -6.78 -13.32 -8.18
N VAL A 277 -6.25 -13.70 -9.35
CA VAL A 277 -5.32 -14.83 -9.49
C VAL A 277 -4.01 -14.55 -8.76
N ILE A 278 -3.52 -13.31 -8.85
CA ILE A 278 -2.29 -12.89 -8.18
C ILE A 278 -2.53 -12.61 -6.70
N LEU A 279 -3.63 -11.94 -6.35
CA LEU A 279 -3.97 -11.65 -4.95
C LEU A 279 -4.21 -12.91 -4.11
N SER A 280 -4.57 -14.03 -4.75
CA SER A 280 -4.75 -15.32 -4.07
C SER A 280 -3.45 -16.14 -3.94
N HIS A 281 -2.36 -15.73 -4.60
CA HIS A 281 -1.10 -16.46 -4.61
C HIS A 281 -0.29 -16.21 -3.31
N PRO A 282 -0.16 -17.20 -2.41
CA PRO A 282 0.34 -16.97 -1.05
C PRO A 282 1.77 -16.45 -1.02
N TYR A 283 2.63 -16.93 -1.93
CA TYR A 283 4.02 -16.53 -1.98
C TYR A 283 4.23 -15.11 -2.53
N ILE A 284 3.37 -14.65 -3.45
CA ILE A 284 3.48 -13.29 -4.01
C ILE A 284 3.05 -12.28 -2.94
N CYS A 285 1.92 -12.52 -2.28
CA CYS A 285 1.43 -11.65 -1.22
C CYS A 285 2.46 -11.55 -0.06
N ALA A 286 3.04 -12.68 0.36
CA ALA A 286 4.10 -12.69 1.36
C ALA A 286 5.33 -11.90 0.90
N ALA A 287 5.80 -12.11 -0.34
CA ALA A 287 6.95 -11.39 -0.88
C ALA A 287 6.70 -9.87 -0.99
N MET A 288 5.52 -9.45 -1.44
CA MET A 288 5.12 -8.04 -1.47
C MET A 288 5.07 -7.42 -0.07
N THR A 289 4.56 -8.16 0.92
CA THR A 289 4.54 -7.68 2.31
C THR A 289 5.94 -7.50 2.86
N VAL A 290 6.86 -8.43 2.56
CA VAL A 290 8.27 -8.31 2.94
C VAL A 290 8.93 -7.11 2.24
N ASP A 291 8.66 -6.86 0.95
CA ASP A 291 9.13 -5.67 0.25
C ASP A 291 8.65 -4.37 0.92
N ILE A 292 7.38 -4.32 1.34
CA ILE A 292 6.83 -3.17 2.09
C ILE A 292 7.56 -2.97 3.41
N LEU A 293 7.84 -4.05 4.16
CA LEU A 293 8.59 -3.97 5.42
C LEU A 293 10.01 -3.44 5.22
N TYR A 294 10.69 -3.83 4.14
CA TYR A 294 12.01 -3.28 3.81
C TYR A 294 11.97 -1.83 3.31
N SER A 295 10.79 -1.35 2.92
CA SER A 295 10.55 0.01 2.41
C SER A 295 9.96 0.94 3.48
N THR A 296 9.89 0.47 4.74
CA THR A 296 9.24 1.16 5.87
C THR A 296 9.66 2.62 6.03
N SER A 297 10.95 2.92 5.88
CA SER A 297 11.46 4.29 6.00
C SER A 297 10.89 5.22 4.94
N TYR A 298 10.56 4.70 3.76
CA TYR A 298 9.90 5.47 2.70
C TYR A 298 8.39 5.54 2.86
N SER A 299 7.79 4.62 3.62
CA SER A 299 6.39 4.77 4.07
C SER A 299 6.23 6.01 4.96
N VAL A 300 7.24 6.38 5.75
CA VAL A 300 7.27 7.67 6.48
C VAL A 300 7.26 8.86 5.52
N VAL A 301 7.99 8.79 4.40
CA VAL A 301 7.97 9.84 3.37
C VAL A 301 6.59 9.96 2.75
N ALA A 302 5.95 8.83 2.44
CA ALA A 302 4.57 8.81 1.94
C ALA A 302 3.58 9.40 2.96
N LEU A 303 3.73 9.07 4.25
CA LEU A 303 2.94 9.62 5.34
C LEU A 303 3.04 11.15 5.43
N PHE A 304 4.26 11.69 5.37
CA PHE A 304 4.50 13.14 5.37
C PHE A 304 3.84 13.84 4.19
N ARG A 305 3.82 13.20 3.02
CA ARG A 305 3.12 13.69 1.83
C ARG A 305 1.60 13.67 1.99
N VAL A 306 1.03 12.62 2.58
CA VAL A 306 -0.41 12.52 2.88
C VAL A 306 -0.87 13.61 3.85
N CYS A 307 0.02 14.13 4.69
CA CYS A 307 -0.30 15.25 5.57
C CYS A 307 -0.43 16.61 4.87
N GLN A 308 -0.12 16.71 3.56
CA GLN A 308 -0.10 17.97 2.82
C GLN A 308 -1.35 18.19 1.96
N LEU A 309 -2.45 18.67 2.53
CA LEU A 309 -3.62 19.03 1.72
C LEU A 309 -3.45 20.33 0.92
N GLN A 310 -2.47 21.17 1.27
CA GLN A 310 -2.18 22.39 0.52
C GLN A 310 -1.50 22.10 -0.83
N ASP A 311 -0.74 21.01 -0.91
CA ASP A 311 -0.16 20.48 -2.14
C ASP A 311 -0.82 19.14 -2.48
N LEU A 312 -1.95 19.22 -3.19
CA LEU A 312 -2.73 18.05 -3.59
C LEU A 312 -1.90 17.02 -4.37
N TRP A 313 -0.84 17.45 -5.06
CA TRP A 313 0.04 16.53 -5.76
C TRP A 313 0.85 15.67 -4.78
N GLN A 314 1.39 16.25 -3.71
CA GLN A 314 2.02 15.47 -2.64
C GLN A 314 1.01 14.52 -2.00
N PHE A 315 -0.20 15.00 -1.68
CA PHE A 315 -1.26 14.17 -1.11
C PHE A 315 -1.56 12.94 -1.98
N ILE A 316 -1.74 13.12 -3.29
CA ILE A 316 -2.03 12.03 -4.24
C ILE A 316 -0.84 11.07 -4.30
N MET A 317 0.39 11.58 -4.41
CA MET A 317 1.60 10.75 -4.48
C MET A 317 1.85 9.96 -3.20
N GLY A 318 1.57 10.56 -2.05
CA GLY A 318 1.60 9.91 -0.74
C GLY A 318 0.55 8.81 -0.63
N SER A 319 -0.70 9.11 -0.99
CA SER A 319 -1.82 8.15 -0.96
C SER A 319 -1.60 6.98 -1.91
N PHE A 320 -1.12 7.26 -3.12
CA PHE A 320 -0.76 6.24 -4.11
C PHE A 320 0.34 5.34 -3.57
N SER A 321 1.44 5.90 -3.03
CA SER A 321 2.52 5.10 -2.41
C SER A 321 2.03 4.29 -1.21
N GLY A 322 1.15 4.87 -0.38
CA GLY A 322 0.57 4.21 0.78
C GLY A 322 -0.38 3.06 0.43
N SER A 323 -1.01 3.07 -0.75
CA SER A 323 -1.94 2.00 -1.12
C SER A 323 -1.26 0.62 -1.23
N ASN A 324 0.08 0.56 -1.30
CA ASN A 324 0.83 -0.70 -1.28
C ASN A 324 0.57 -1.51 0.00
N PHE A 325 0.16 -0.87 1.11
CA PHE A 325 -0.19 -1.58 2.34
C PHE A 325 -1.35 -2.59 2.16
N VAL A 326 -2.10 -2.53 1.06
CA VAL A 326 -3.08 -3.56 0.68
C VAL A 326 -2.46 -4.94 0.48
N TRP A 327 -1.16 -5.07 0.23
CA TRP A 327 -0.53 -6.40 0.12
C TRP A 327 -0.35 -7.08 1.46
N ALA A 328 -0.15 -6.28 2.53
CA ALA A 328 -0.31 -6.79 3.88
C ALA A 328 -1.73 -7.35 3.99
N SER A 329 -2.74 -6.52 3.67
CA SER A 329 -4.14 -6.88 3.32
C SER A 329 -4.40 -8.35 3.01
N TYR A 330 -3.94 -8.70 1.81
CA TYR A 330 -4.13 -10.01 1.22
C TYR A 330 -3.32 -11.10 1.91
N THR A 331 -2.14 -10.76 2.43
CA THR A 331 -1.28 -11.68 3.17
C THR A 331 -1.96 -12.16 4.44
N ALA A 332 -2.41 -11.26 5.31
CA ALA A 332 -3.01 -11.73 6.56
C ALA A 332 -4.35 -12.44 6.30
N MET A 333 -5.15 -12.04 5.31
CA MET A 333 -6.34 -12.81 4.89
C MET A 333 -5.96 -14.25 4.46
N ARG A 334 -4.89 -14.39 3.68
CA ARG A 334 -4.46 -15.69 3.15
C ARG A 334 -3.93 -16.62 4.24
N PHE A 335 -3.18 -16.09 5.20
CA PHE A 335 -2.61 -16.88 6.28
C PHE A 335 -3.57 -17.07 7.47
N SER A 336 -4.57 -16.19 7.65
CA SER A 336 -5.62 -16.38 8.65
C SER A 336 -6.63 -17.46 8.23
N THR A 337 -6.92 -17.61 6.94
CA THR A 337 -7.92 -18.60 6.46
C THR A 337 -7.62 -20.03 6.95
N PRO A 338 -6.42 -20.61 6.77
CA PRO A 338 -6.11 -21.93 7.31
C PRO A 338 -6.19 -22.01 8.83
N LEU A 339 -5.84 -20.91 9.53
CA LEU A 339 -5.90 -20.85 10.99
C LEU A 339 -7.34 -20.88 11.49
N ILE A 340 -8.22 -20.07 10.88
CA ILE A 340 -9.67 -20.03 11.16
C ILE A 340 -10.29 -21.42 10.92
N LYS A 341 -9.95 -22.07 9.81
CA LYS A 341 -10.42 -23.43 9.49
C LYS A 341 -9.96 -24.46 10.52
N ARG A 342 -8.70 -24.39 10.95
CA ARG A 342 -8.16 -25.30 11.99
C ARG A 342 -8.80 -25.09 13.35
N LEU A 343 -9.20 -23.86 13.66
CA LEU A 343 -9.86 -23.50 14.92
C LEU A 343 -11.39 -23.67 14.88
N GLY A 344 -11.96 -24.00 13.72
CA GLY A 344 -13.41 -24.13 13.55
C GLY A 344 -14.17 -22.81 13.70
N TRP A 345 -13.50 -21.68 13.46
CA TRP A 345 -14.07 -20.34 13.68
C TRP A 345 -14.82 -19.78 12.48
N GLU A 346 -15.14 -20.60 11.47
CA GLU A 346 -15.80 -20.16 10.23
C GLU A 346 -17.12 -19.42 10.50
N SER A 347 -17.84 -19.76 11.57
CA SER A 347 -19.08 -19.07 11.96
C SER A 347 -18.91 -17.63 12.42
N TYR A 348 -17.68 -17.21 12.75
CA TYR A 348 -17.37 -15.87 13.26
C TYR A 348 -16.85 -14.92 12.17
N PHE A 349 -16.59 -15.42 10.95
CA PHE A 349 -15.99 -14.65 9.87
C PHE A 349 -16.84 -14.70 8.59
N GLU A 350 -17.06 -13.54 7.98
CA GLU A 350 -17.71 -13.43 6.68
C GLU A 350 -16.66 -13.42 5.56
N PRO A 351 -16.93 -14.02 4.37
CA PRO A 351 -16.03 -13.93 3.22
C PRO A 351 -15.80 -12.47 2.81
N LEU A 352 -14.53 -12.08 2.75
CA LEU A 352 -14.13 -10.72 2.37
C LEU A 352 -13.94 -10.61 0.86
N ASP A 353 -14.58 -9.62 0.23
CA ASP A 353 -14.39 -9.32 -1.18
C ASP A 353 -13.05 -8.58 -1.43
N PRO A 354 -12.19 -9.05 -2.35
CA PRO A 354 -10.92 -8.39 -2.67
C PRO A 354 -11.06 -6.94 -3.16
N GLY A 355 -12.16 -6.59 -3.82
CA GLY A 355 -12.43 -5.23 -4.30
C GLY A 355 -12.72 -4.27 -3.13
N ILE A 356 -13.49 -4.72 -2.13
CA ILE A 356 -13.72 -3.96 -0.89
C ILE A 356 -12.38 -3.74 -0.15
N MET A 357 -11.49 -4.73 -0.11
CA MET A 357 -10.15 -4.57 0.48
C MET A 357 -9.33 -3.48 -0.23
N THR A 358 -9.34 -3.46 -1.56
CA THR A 358 -8.64 -2.43 -2.34
C THR A 358 -9.21 -1.04 -2.05
N LEU A 359 -10.54 -0.89 -2.13
CA LEU A 359 -11.20 0.40 -1.92
C LEU A 359 -10.94 0.95 -0.52
N THR A 360 -11.06 0.09 0.50
CA THR A 360 -10.79 0.47 1.88
C THR A 360 -9.32 0.82 2.08
N SER A 361 -8.38 0.06 1.53
CA SER A 361 -6.95 0.39 1.62
C SER A 361 -6.62 1.77 1.03
N ALA A 362 -7.25 2.17 -0.08
CA ALA A 362 -7.05 3.48 -0.69
C ALA A 362 -7.60 4.61 0.19
N PHE A 363 -8.76 4.39 0.82
CA PHE A 363 -9.33 5.33 1.79
C PHE A 363 -8.48 5.45 3.05
N TYR A 364 -7.92 4.33 3.54
CA TYR A 364 -7.03 4.34 4.69
C TYR A 364 -5.71 5.07 4.40
N ALA A 365 -5.08 4.75 3.27
CA ALA A 365 -3.78 5.28 2.88
C ALA A 365 -3.75 6.80 2.67
N GLY A 366 -4.90 7.44 2.39
CA GLY A 366 -5.01 8.88 2.21
C GLY A 366 -5.84 9.56 3.31
N PRO A 367 -7.17 9.73 3.10
CA PRO A 367 -8.02 10.50 4.01
C PRO A 367 -7.95 10.08 5.48
N MET A 368 -7.99 8.78 5.78
CA MET A 368 -7.98 8.34 7.18
C MET A 368 -6.63 8.61 7.86
N LEU A 369 -5.51 8.33 7.18
CA LEU A 369 -4.18 8.66 7.71
C LEU A 369 -4.01 10.16 7.92
N TYR A 370 -4.55 10.99 7.03
CA TYR A 370 -4.57 12.44 7.23
C TYR A 370 -5.32 12.83 8.52
N LEU A 371 -6.52 12.28 8.74
CA LEU A 371 -7.31 12.53 9.95
C LEU A 371 -6.61 12.04 11.22
N ILE A 372 -5.95 10.88 11.14
CA ILE A 372 -5.14 10.36 12.23
C ILE A 372 -4.03 11.34 12.59
N CYS A 373 -3.27 11.83 11.61
CA CYS A 373 -2.15 12.75 11.82
C CYS A 373 -2.57 14.13 12.38
N HIS A 374 -3.80 14.57 12.06
CA HIS A 374 -4.34 15.86 12.51
C HIS A 374 -5.29 15.75 13.70
N SER A 375 -5.29 14.61 14.40
CA SER A 375 -6.11 14.39 15.59
C SER A 375 -5.27 13.85 16.74
N ARG A 376 -5.91 13.73 17.91
CA ARG A 376 -5.30 13.11 19.10
C ARG A 376 -5.00 11.61 18.91
N LEU A 377 -5.41 11.00 17.79
CA LEU A 377 -5.05 9.60 17.50
C LEU A 377 -3.55 9.41 17.25
N VAL A 378 -2.80 10.47 16.93
CA VAL A 378 -1.33 10.46 16.87
C VAL A 378 -0.70 9.85 18.12
N TYR A 379 -1.29 10.05 19.30
CA TYR A 379 -0.75 9.51 20.56
C TYR A 379 -0.67 7.99 20.57
N VAL A 380 -1.58 7.30 19.89
CA VAL A 380 -1.53 5.83 19.79
C VAL A 380 -0.24 5.40 19.10
N PHE A 381 0.16 6.08 18.02
CA PHE A 381 1.40 5.80 17.30
C PHE A 381 2.64 6.13 18.12
N GLN A 382 2.63 7.28 18.81
CA GLN A 382 3.70 7.65 19.72
C GLN A 382 3.86 6.70 20.91
N ILE A 383 2.79 6.03 21.35
CA ILE A 383 2.84 5.00 22.40
C ILE A 383 3.38 3.69 21.84
N LEU A 384 2.91 3.28 20.65
CA LEU A 384 3.36 2.05 19.98
C LEU A 384 4.84 2.08 19.62
N GLY A 385 5.43 3.26 19.37
CA GLY A 385 6.86 3.41 19.08
C GLY A 385 7.80 3.36 20.30
N ARG A 386 7.28 3.23 21.53
CA ARG A 386 8.06 3.25 22.80
C ARG A 386 8.72 1.93 23.23
N PRO A 387 8.14 0.73 23.04
CA PRO A 387 8.58 -0.48 23.76
C PRO A 387 9.96 -0.99 23.40
N LEU A 388 10.41 -0.81 22.14
CA LEU A 388 11.61 -1.48 21.61
C LEU A 388 12.88 -0.60 21.60
N SER A 389 12.76 0.70 21.88
CA SER A 389 13.92 1.60 21.90
C SER A 389 14.64 1.51 23.24
N ALA A 390 15.92 1.10 23.20
CA ALA A 390 16.79 1.07 24.38
C ALA A 390 17.05 2.49 24.93
N ASN A 391 17.23 3.47 24.03
CA ASN A 391 17.43 4.88 24.36
C ASN A 391 16.17 5.69 24.01
N LYS A 392 15.16 5.62 24.87
CA LYS A 392 13.84 6.26 24.67
C LYS A 392 13.88 7.78 24.44
N MET A 393 14.96 8.43 24.89
CA MET A 393 15.18 9.88 24.76
C MET A 393 15.69 10.26 23.36
N GLU A 394 16.31 9.33 22.64
CA GLU A 394 17.12 9.61 21.46
C GLU A 394 16.61 8.90 20.21
N ALA A 395 15.87 7.80 20.38
CA ALA A 395 15.43 6.97 19.27
C ALA A 395 13.95 6.58 19.38
N ILE A 396 13.29 6.55 18.22
CA ILE A 396 11.93 6.05 18.04
C ILE A 396 11.96 4.73 17.25
N GLU A 397 11.22 3.74 17.73
CA GLU A 397 11.00 2.49 16.99
C GLU A 397 9.88 2.69 15.97
N VAL A 398 10.22 2.45 14.70
CA VAL A 398 9.30 2.69 13.58
C VAL A 398 8.61 1.39 13.12
N ALA A 399 9.21 0.22 13.40
CA ALA A 399 8.66 -1.07 12.97
C ALA A 399 7.28 -1.35 13.57
N LEU A 400 7.10 -1.09 14.88
CA LEU A 400 5.82 -1.37 15.55
C LEU A 400 4.70 -0.49 15.01
N GLY A 401 4.90 0.83 14.88
CA GLY A 401 3.89 1.72 14.33
C GLY A 401 3.43 1.29 12.93
N ILE A 402 4.39 0.96 12.05
CA ILE A 402 4.10 0.63 10.65
C ILE A 402 3.59 -0.81 10.46
N ILE A 403 3.92 -1.75 11.35
CA ILE A 403 3.33 -3.10 11.36
C ILE A 403 1.90 -3.08 11.96
N PHE A 404 1.69 -2.30 13.03
CA PHE A 404 0.38 -2.22 13.69
C PHE A 404 -0.64 -1.40 12.88
N THR A 405 -0.22 -0.41 12.09
CA THR A 405 -1.14 0.39 11.24
C THR A 405 -1.97 -0.48 10.30
N PRO A 406 -1.37 -1.32 9.43
CA PRO A 406 -2.13 -2.22 8.57
C PRO A 406 -2.86 -3.25 9.42
N PHE A 407 -2.26 -3.84 10.47
CA PHE A 407 -2.96 -4.82 11.31
C PHE A 407 -4.25 -4.26 11.94
N LEU A 408 -4.21 -3.01 12.42
CA LEU A 408 -5.39 -2.29 12.91
C LEU A 408 -6.41 -2.08 11.80
N CYS A 409 -5.98 -1.61 10.61
CA CYS A 409 -6.86 -1.43 9.46
C CYS A 409 -7.56 -2.73 9.06
N PHE A 410 -6.87 -3.87 9.12
CA PHE A 410 -7.47 -5.18 8.90
C PHE A 410 -8.43 -5.58 10.00
N THR A 411 -8.05 -5.46 11.27
CA THR A 411 -8.95 -5.84 12.36
C THR A 411 -10.22 -4.99 12.36
N THR A 412 -10.16 -3.72 11.98
CA THR A 412 -11.38 -2.89 11.87
C THR A 412 -12.25 -3.26 10.67
N LEU A 413 -11.69 -3.84 9.61
CA LEU A 413 -12.40 -4.21 8.38
C LEU A 413 -12.81 -5.68 8.30
N SER A 414 -12.16 -6.56 9.05
CA SER A 414 -12.52 -7.98 9.19
C SER A 414 -13.52 -8.21 10.33
N PHE A 415 -13.91 -7.17 11.07
CA PHE A 415 -14.87 -7.22 12.17
C PHE A 415 -16.18 -6.40 11.99
N PRO A 416 -16.73 -6.12 10.78
CA PRO A 416 -18.05 -5.54 10.76
C PRO A 416 -19.09 -6.62 11.07
N ALA A 417 -19.90 -6.36 12.10
CA ALA A 417 -21.24 -6.89 12.32
C ALA A 417 -21.46 -8.25 13.03
N VAL A 418 -20.80 -8.49 14.17
CA VAL A 418 -21.54 -9.07 15.32
C VAL A 418 -22.01 -7.86 16.13
N SER A 419 -23.26 -7.38 16.06
CA SER A 419 -24.36 -8.05 16.76
C SER A 419 -25.75 -7.41 16.57
N ILE A 420 -26.07 -6.68 15.49
CA ILE A 420 -27.36 -5.93 15.41
C ILE A 420 -28.41 -6.52 14.45
N CYS A 421 -28.09 -7.47 13.55
CA CYS A 421 -29.08 -7.95 12.57
C CYS A 421 -29.22 -9.48 12.38
N SER A 422 -28.83 -10.30 13.36
CA SER A 422 -29.01 -11.77 13.27
C SER A 422 -30.03 -12.35 14.25
N TYR A 423 -30.81 -11.52 14.94
CA TYR A 423 -32.03 -11.98 15.63
C TYR A 423 -33.25 -11.94 14.68
N MET A 424 -33.16 -12.60 13.52
CA MET A 424 -34.37 -13.12 12.88
C MET A 424 -34.07 -14.23 11.86
N SER A 425 -34.44 -15.44 12.29
CA SER A 425 -34.75 -16.63 11.51
C SER A 425 -33.63 -17.67 11.26
N PRO A 426 -33.85 -18.94 11.66
CA PRO A 426 -32.96 -20.06 11.38
C PRO A 426 -33.41 -20.81 10.13
N THR A 427 -32.53 -21.06 9.17
CA THR A 427 -32.55 -22.33 8.41
C THR A 427 -31.14 -22.69 7.94
N PRO A 428 -30.67 -23.93 8.15
CA PRO A 428 -29.38 -24.38 7.66
C PRO A 428 -29.55 -24.95 6.24
N SER A 429 -28.94 -24.32 5.23
CA SER A 429 -28.71 -24.99 3.94
C SER A 429 -27.25 -25.43 3.85
N LYS A 430 -27.09 -26.75 3.73
CA LYS A 430 -25.83 -27.43 3.49
C LYS A 430 -25.35 -27.07 2.08
N TYR A 431 -24.14 -26.53 1.96
CA TYR A 431 -23.37 -26.63 0.74
C TYR A 431 -21.97 -27.14 1.07
N THR A 432 -21.77 -28.42 0.77
CA THR A 432 -20.46 -29.06 0.59
C THR A 432 -19.96 -28.74 -0.81
N TRP A 433 -18.80 -28.06 -0.89
CA TRP A 433 -17.84 -28.14 -2.00
C TRP A 433 -16.43 -28.03 -1.43
#